data_AF-A0A5C7ZXQ4-F1
#
_entry.id   AF-A0A5C7ZXQ4-F1
#
_cell.length_a   1.000
_cell.length_b   1.000
_cell.length_c   1.000
_cell.angle_alpha   90.00
_cell.angle_beta   90.00
_cell.angle_gamma   90.00
#
_symmetry.space_group_name_H-M   'P 1'
#
loop_
_entity.id
_entity.type
_entity.pdbx_description
1 polymer ?
#
loop_
_entity_poly.entity_id
_entity_poly.type
_entity_poly.pdbx_seq_one_letter_code
_entity_poly.pdbx_strand_id
1 'polypeptide(L)'
;MIRRSTLLCLTGRALVLALLLSGCRKDVYVYEVDPVDLAQYDGNKDREKTNQEYASILHANLFQTALSPGDLYKIDQCIQSIGDKQLAREVIISNFMNKPGVIIPTTEEMLNDVDGFITATYHRFLVRNPTEAEKTWFRNHIAADPNVTPELIYFSFALCEEYQFY
;
A
#
# COMPACT_ATOMS: atom_id res chain seq x y z
N MET A 1 -56.00 59.27 13.75
CA MET A 1 -55.48 58.20 14.63
C MET A 1 -55.18 56.93 13.83
N ILE A 2 -54.33 56.98 12.77
CA ILE A 2 -54.11 55.83 11.83
C ILE A 2 -52.61 55.61 11.46
N ARG A 3 -51.66 56.40 11.98
CA ARG A 3 -50.25 56.36 11.53
C ARG A 3 -49.29 55.45 12.32
N ARG A 4 -49.70 54.88 13.46
CA ARG A 4 -48.82 54.03 14.31
C ARG A 4 -48.87 52.55 13.95
N SER A 5 -50.00 52.06 13.43
CA SER A 5 -50.23 50.65 13.10
C SER A 5 -49.55 50.20 11.80
N THR A 6 -49.37 51.09 10.81
CA THR A 6 -48.65 50.78 9.56
C THR A 6 -47.13 50.77 9.72
N LEU A 7 -46.58 51.60 10.61
CA LEU A 7 -45.13 51.66 10.89
C LEU A 7 -44.64 50.40 11.63
N LEU A 8 -45.45 49.90 12.59
CA LEU A 8 -45.15 48.67 13.35
C LEU A 8 -45.20 47.40 12.48
N CYS A 9 -46.05 47.39 11.45
CA CYS A 9 -46.16 46.30 10.49
C CYS A 9 -45.00 46.28 9.48
N LEU A 10 -44.47 47.46 9.12
CA LEU A 10 -43.32 47.59 8.22
C LEU A 10 -42.01 47.15 8.90
N THR A 11 -41.81 47.51 10.17
CA THR A 11 -40.65 47.09 10.95
C THR A 11 -40.68 45.59 11.28
N GLY A 12 -41.87 45.03 11.54
CA GLY A 12 -42.04 43.58 11.74
C GLY A 12 -41.69 42.76 10.50
N ARG A 13 -42.07 43.21 9.30
CA ARG A 13 -41.71 42.56 8.03
C ARG A 13 -40.22 42.66 7.72
N ALA A 14 -39.58 43.78 8.05
CA ALA A 14 -38.13 43.94 7.89
C ALA A 14 -37.34 43.01 8.82
N LEU A 15 -37.81 42.81 10.06
CA LEU A 15 -37.19 41.90 11.03
C LEU A 15 -37.30 40.42 10.61
N VAL A 16 -38.45 40.02 10.07
CA VAL A 16 -38.66 38.65 9.55
C VAL A 16 -37.80 38.38 8.30
N LEU A 17 -37.62 39.38 7.43
CA LEU A 17 -36.75 39.25 6.26
C LEU A 17 -35.26 39.16 6.65
N ALA A 18 -34.84 39.87 7.70
CA ALA A 18 -33.48 39.79 8.23
C ALA A 18 -33.19 38.42 8.87
N LEU A 19 -34.18 37.79 9.51
CA LEU A 19 -34.04 36.46 10.11
C LEU A 19 -33.90 35.33 9.07
N LEU A 20 -34.45 35.50 7.86
CA LEU A 20 -34.34 34.52 6.76
C LEU A 20 -32.97 34.53 6.07
N LEU A 21 -32.18 35.59 6.24
CA LEU A 21 -30.85 35.72 5.65
C LEU A 21 -29.71 35.18 6.55
N SER A 22 -30.02 34.83 7.80
CA SER A 22 -29.05 34.34 8.80
C SER A 22 -28.93 32.81 8.85
N GLY A 23 -29.26 32.11 7.76
CA GLY A 23 -29.08 30.66 7.69
C GLY A 23 -27.59 30.30 7.64
N CYS A 24 -27.08 29.64 8.70
CA CYS A 24 -25.77 29.00 8.67
C CYS A 24 -25.69 28.03 7.49
N ARG A 25 -24.78 28.29 6.55
CA ARG A 25 -24.36 27.25 5.62
C ARG A 25 -23.43 26.32 6.38
N LYS A 26 -23.70 25.02 6.32
CA LYS A 26 -22.79 24.00 6.83
C LYS A 26 -21.46 24.19 6.10
N ASP A 27 -20.37 24.37 6.85
CA ASP A 27 -19.03 24.40 6.27
C ASP A 27 -18.82 23.08 5.54
N VAL A 28 -18.68 23.18 4.22
CA VAL A 28 -18.27 22.05 3.40
C VAL A 28 -16.78 21.93 3.62
N TYR A 29 -16.39 21.01 4.50
CA TYR A 29 -15.01 20.53 4.56
C TYR A 29 -14.74 19.83 3.22
N VAL A 30 -14.23 20.59 2.26
CA VAL A 30 -13.51 20.01 1.14
C VAL A 30 -12.23 19.51 1.76
N TYR A 31 -12.16 18.20 2.02
CA TYR A 31 -10.88 17.57 2.24
C TYR A 31 -10.09 17.81 0.96
N GLU A 32 -9.04 18.64 1.04
CA GLU A 32 -8.05 18.76 -0.03
C GLU A 32 -7.37 17.41 -0.14
N VAL A 33 -7.99 16.50 -0.89
CA VAL A 33 -7.33 15.29 -1.36
C VAL A 33 -6.45 15.77 -2.49
N ASP A 34 -5.14 15.76 -2.28
CA ASP A 34 -4.18 16.09 -3.32
C ASP A 34 -4.50 15.25 -4.56
N PRO A 35 -4.81 15.87 -5.71
CA PRO A 35 -5.11 15.13 -6.92
C PRO A 35 -3.82 14.49 -7.42
N VAL A 36 -3.74 13.17 -7.26
CA VAL A 36 -2.63 12.35 -7.76
C VAL A 36 -3.04 11.76 -9.11
N ASP A 37 -2.17 11.89 -10.11
CA ASP A 37 -2.38 11.33 -11.44
C ASP A 37 -2.20 9.80 -11.38
N LEU A 38 -3.31 9.06 -11.47
CA LEU A 38 -3.32 7.60 -11.35
C LEU A 38 -3.15 6.98 -12.74
N ALA A 39 -1.91 6.76 -13.17
CA ALA A 39 -1.66 5.83 -14.25
C ALA A 39 -1.92 4.39 -13.73
N GLN A 40 -3.04 3.79 -14.11
CA GLN A 40 -3.29 2.37 -13.85
C GLN A 40 -2.39 1.54 -14.77
N TYR A 41 -1.41 0.86 -14.19
CA TYR A 41 -0.79 -0.29 -14.80
C TYR A 41 -1.00 -1.48 -13.86
N ASP A 42 -2.07 -2.21 -14.12
CA ASP A 42 -2.22 -3.59 -13.72
C ASP A 42 -1.33 -4.42 -14.64
N GLY A 43 -0.15 -4.81 -14.15
CA GLY A 43 0.54 -5.93 -14.78
C GLY A 43 -0.46 -7.07 -14.83
N ASN A 44 -0.96 -7.39 -16.04
CA ASN A 44 -2.01 -8.38 -16.25
C ASN A 44 -1.47 -9.75 -15.84
N LYS A 45 -1.55 -10.04 -14.54
CA LYS A 45 -1.05 -11.25 -13.93
C LYS A 45 -2.19 -12.22 -13.73
N ASP A 46 -2.33 -13.21 -14.62
CA ASP A 46 -3.49 -14.10 -14.70
C ASP A 46 -3.15 -15.57 -14.41
N ARG A 47 -1.86 -15.91 -14.28
CA ARG A 47 -1.41 -17.29 -14.04
C ARG A 47 -0.74 -17.45 -12.70
N GLU A 48 -1.31 -18.30 -11.84
CA GLU A 48 -0.69 -18.68 -10.58
C GLU A 48 0.66 -19.38 -10.82
N LYS A 49 1.67 -18.97 -10.06
CA LYS A 49 2.98 -19.61 -10.03
C LYS A 49 2.85 -21.00 -9.42
N THR A 50 3.53 -21.98 -10.00
CA THR A 50 3.78 -23.25 -9.32
C THR A 50 4.66 -23.02 -8.09
N ASN A 51 4.63 -23.95 -7.12
CA ASN A 51 5.49 -23.90 -5.92
C ASN A 51 6.98 -23.74 -6.26
N GLN A 52 7.44 -24.43 -7.31
CA GLN A 52 8.83 -24.38 -7.76
C GLN A 52 9.16 -23.03 -8.40
N GLU A 53 8.25 -22.47 -9.22
CA GLU A 53 8.42 -21.11 -9.76
C GLU A 53 8.46 -20.07 -8.64
N TYR A 54 7.54 -20.14 -7.68
CA TYR A 54 7.53 -19.28 -6.49
C TYR A 54 8.86 -19.37 -5.73
N ALA A 55 9.32 -20.57 -5.39
CA ALA A 55 10.55 -20.78 -4.63
C ALA A 55 11.79 -20.29 -5.38
N SER A 56 11.85 -20.54 -6.69
CA SER A 56 12.95 -20.10 -7.56
C SER A 56 13.03 -18.57 -7.61
N ILE A 57 11.89 -17.90 -7.85
CA ILE A 57 11.84 -16.44 -7.97
C ILE A 57 12.09 -15.78 -6.62
N LEU A 58 11.54 -16.32 -5.53
CA LEU A 58 11.83 -15.83 -4.18
C LEU A 58 13.32 -15.89 -3.86
N HIS A 59 13.97 -17.01 -4.17
CA HIS A 59 15.41 -17.13 -3.94
C HIS A 59 16.21 -16.16 -4.82
N ALA A 60 15.84 -16.01 -6.09
CA ALA A 60 16.48 -15.04 -6.97
C ALA A 60 16.31 -13.60 -6.45
N ASN A 61 15.14 -13.24 -5.94
CA ASN A 61 14.88 -11.91 -5.42
C ASN A 61 15.67 -11.61 -4.13
N LEU A 62 15.78 -12.59 -3.23
CA LEU A 62 16.47 -12.40 -1.95
C LEU A 62 18.00 -12.58 -2.03
N PHE A 63 18.49 -13.49 -2.87
CA PHE A 63 19.92 -13.86 -2.91
C PHE A 63 20.61 -13.55 -4.24
N GLN A 64 19.86 -13.08 -5.26
CA GLN A 64 20.38 -12.79 -6.60
C GLN A 64 21.08 -14.00 -7.25
N THR A 65 20.65 -15.21 -6.88
CA THR A 65 21.21 -16.48 -7.36
C THR A 65 20.11 -17.52 -7.60
N ALA A 66 20.39 -18.48 -8.47
CA ALA A 66 19.46 -19.58 -8.72
C ALA A 66 19.46 -20.58 -7.55
N LEU A 67 18.29 -21.10 -7.21
CA LEU A 67 18.15 -22.19 -6.25
C LEU A 67 18.50 -23.53 -6.93
N SER A 68 19.11 -24.46 -6.19
CA SER A 68 19.46 -25.78 -6.74
C SER A 68 18.20 -26.59 -7.08
N PRO A 69 18.21 -27.47 -8.12
CA PRO A 69 17.07 -28.34 -8.41
C PRO A 69 16.66 -29.24 -7.25
N GLY A 70 17.64 -29.71 -6.45
CA GLY A 70 17.38 -30.53 -5.28
C GLY A 70 16.65 -29.76 -4.17
N ASP A 71 16.97 -28.48 -3.97
CA ASP A 71 16.30 -27.65 -2.98
C ASP A 71 14.92 -27.18 -3.46
N LEU A 72 14.76 -26.89 -4.76
CA LEU A 72 13.45 -26.63 -5.36
C LEU A 72 12.48 -27.80 -5.12
N TYR A 73 12.93 -29.02 -5.36
CA TYR A 73 12.13 -30.23 -5.11
C TYR A 73 11.74 -30.36 -3.62
N LYS A 74 12.68 -30.12 -2.70
CA LYS A 74 12.40 -30.18 -1.25
C LYS A 74 11.39 -29.13 -0.81
N ILE A 75 11.50 -27.90 -1.31
CA ILE A 75 10.56 -26.82 -0.98
C ILE A 75 9.18 -27.13 -1.54
N ASP A 76 9.10 -27.65 -2.76
CA ASP A 76 7.83 -28.07 -3.36
C ASP A 76 7.14 -29.16 -2.52
N GLN A 77 7.88 -30.20 -2.11
CA GLN A 77 7.36 -31.22 -1.20
C GLN A 77 6.92 -30.63 0.16
N CYS A 78 7.68 -29.68 0.70
CA CYS A 78 7.32 -28.99 1.93
C CYS A 78 5.98 -28.25 1.80
N ILE A 79 5.81 -27.43 0.76
CA ILE A 79 4.57 -26.70 0.51
C ILE A 79 3.40 -27.67 0.29
N GLN A 80 3.59 -28.74 -0.48
CA GLN A 80 2.54 -29.74 -0.73
C GLN A 80 2.13 -30.52 0.53
N SER A 81 3.06 -30.71 1.48
CA SER A 81 2.78 -31.42 2.73
C SER A 81 1.95 -30.63 3.73
N ILE A 82 1.77 -29.32 3.51
CA ILE A 82 1.05 -28.41 4.38
C ILE A 82 -0.25 -27.98 3.68
N GLY A 83 -1.40 -28.20 4.34
CA GLY A 83 -2.70 -27.79 3.79
C GLY A 83 -2.83 -26.27 3.63
N ASP A 84 -2.29 -25.52 4.58
CA ASP A 84 -2.18 -24.06 4.49
C ASP A 84 -0.91 -23.64 3.74
N LYS A 85 -1.08 -23.37 2.44
CA LYS A 85 0.03 -22.94 1.58
C LYS A 85 0.55 -21.55 1.93
N GLN A 86 -0.25 -20.67 2.52
CA GLN A 86 0.20 -19.34 2.91
C GLN A 86 1.15 -19.44 4.10
N LEU A 87 0.76 -20.21 5.12
CA LEU A 87 1.63 -20.50 6.26
C LEU A 87 2.94 -21.17 5.83
N ALA A 88 2.88 -22.14 4.89
CA ALA A 88 4.08 -22.76 4.35
C ALA A 88 5.03 -21.73 3.72
N ARG A 89 4.49 -20.77 2.95
CA ARG A 89 5.26 -19.70 2.32
C ARG A 89 5.84 -18.73 3.34
N GLU A 90 5.10 -18.34 4.37
CA GLU A 90 5.59 -17.50 5.47
C GLU A 90 6.81 -18.11 6.15
N VAL A 91 6.74 -19.41 6.46
CA VAL A 91 7.86 -20.15 7.07
C VAL A 91 9.05 -20.21 6.11
N ILE A 92 8.84 -20.42 4.82
CA ILE A 92 9.92 -20.42 3.82
C ILE A 92 10.59 -19.05 3.73
N ILE A 93 9.81 -17.97 3.64
CA ILE A 93 10.35 -16.60 3.58
C ILE A 93 11.14 -16.31 4.84
N SER A 94 10.59 -16.60 6.01
CA SER A 94 11.27 -16.40 7.30
C SER A 94 12.59 -17.17 7.34
N ASN A 95 12.61 -18.44 6.93
CA ASN A 95 13.83 -19.22 6.86
C ASN A 95 14.86 -18.63 5.89
N PHE A 96 14.42 -18.11 4.74
CA PHE A 96 15.32 -17.46 3.78
C PHE A 96 15.89 -16.14 4.31
N MET A 97 15.05 -15.27 4.89
CA MET A 97 15.51 -13.99 5.47
C MET A 97 16.55 -14.18 6.58
N ASN A 98 16.49 -15.30 7.31
CA ASN A 98 17.43 -15.65 8.37
C ASN A 98 18.72 -16.34 7.88
N LYS A 99 18.88 -16.57 6.57
CA LYS A 99 20.12 -17.16 6.00
C LYS A 99 21.16 -16.09 5.68
N PRO A 100 22.46 -16.43 5.77
CA PRO A 100 23.50 -15.54 5.28
C PRO A 100 23.38 -15.33 3.76
N GLY A 101 23.72 -14.13 3.29
CA GLY A 101 23.72 -13.79 1.86
C GLY A 101 22.41 -13.20 1.33
N VAL A 102 21.39 -13.00 2.18
CA VAL A 102 20.21 -12.20 1.82
C VAL A 102 20.65 -10.78 1.51
N ILE A 103 20.20 -10.26 0.37
CA ILE A 103 20.50 -8.92 -0.12
C ILE A 103 19.29 -8.04 0.16
N ILE A 104 19.34 -7.37 1.31
CA ILE A 104 18.33 -6.43 1.75
C ILE A 104 19.00 -5.12 2.17
N PRO A 105 18.46 -3.94 1.79
CA PRO A 105 18.99 -2.68 2.25
C PRO A 105 18.81 -2.56 3.77
N THR A 106 19.69 -1.79 4.38
CA THR A 106 19.59 -1.40 5.78
C THR A 106 18.44 -0.41 5.97
N THR A 107 17.97 -0.28 7.21
CA THR A 107 16.96 0.75 7.56
C THR A 107 17.46 2.16 7.23
N GLU A 108 18.76 2.44 7.42
CA GLU A 108 19.35 3.73 7.08
C GLU A 108 19.30 4.01 5.58
N GLU A 109 19.66 3.05 4.73
CA GLU A 109 19.57 3.18 3.27
C GLU A 109 18.13 3.43 2.80
N MET A 110 17.15 2.71 3.37
CA MET A 110 15.74 2.94 3.08
C MET A 110 15.27 4.34 3.47
N LEU A 111 15.68 4.84 4.65
CA LEU A 111 15.26 6.15 5.14
C LEU A 111 15.95 7.30 4.40
N ASN A 112 17.17 7.09 3.88
CA ASN A 112 17.89 8.07 3.08
C ASN A 112 17.24 8.31 1.70
N ASP A 113 16.61 7.29 1.12
CA ASP A 113 15.86 7.40 -0.14
C ASP A 113 14.64 6.44 -0.16
N VAL A 114 13.55 6.89 0.47
CA VAL A 114 12.31 6.11 0.59
C VAL A 114 11.70 5.81 -0.78
N ASP A 115 11.72 6.77 -1.70
CA ASP A 115 11.12 6.61 -3.04
C ASP A 115 11.91 5.66 -3.93
N GLY A 116 13.23 5.76 -3.89
CA GLY A 116 14.13 4.82 -4.53
C GLY A 116 13.94 3.42 -3.99
N PHE A 117 13.87 3.26 -2.66
CA PHE A 117 13.59 1.98 -2.02
C PHE A 117 12.25 1.38 -2.45
N ILE A 118 11.15 2.14 -2.42
CA ILE A 118 9.83 1.66 -2.85
C ILE A 118 9.89 1.20 -4.31
N THR A 119 10.41 2.04 -5.20
CA THR A 119 10.50 1.72 -6.64
C THR A 119 11.33 0.46 -6.89
N ALA A 120 12.50 0.34 -6.24
CA ALA A 120 13.35 -0.84 -6.34
C ALA A 120 12.67 -2.11 -5.82
N THR A 121 11.88 -2.01 -4.75
CA THR A 121 11.11 -3.13 -4.19
C THR A 121 10.03 -3.61 -5.16
N TYR A 122 9.28 -2.68 -5.75
CA TYR A 122 8.29 -2.99 -6.78
C TYR A 122 8.92 -3.62 -8.02
N HIS A 123 10.08 -3.15 -8.48
CA HIS A 123 10.81 -3.78 -9.59
C HIS A 123 11.26 -5.19 -9.25
N ARG A 124 11.84 -5.38 -8.06
CA ARG A 124 12.38 -6.66 -7.61
C ARG A 124 11.29 -7.72 -7.47
N PHE A 125 10.19 -7.42 -6.80
CA PHE A 125 9.16 -8.41 -6.50
C PHE A 125 8.06 -8.45 -7.55
N LEU A 126 7.62 -7.29 -8.08
CA LEU A 126 6.40 -7.20 -8.88
C LEU A 126 6.66 -6.90 -10.36
N VAL A 127 7.89 -6.55 -10.74
CA VAL A 127 8.30 -6.28 -12.14
C VAL A 127 7.48 -5.17 -12.79
N ARG A 128 7.12 -4.14 -12.02
CA ARG A 128 6.41 -2.95 -12.49
C ARG A 128 6.76 -1.72 -11.67
N ASN A 129 6.42 -0.53 -12.17
CA ASN A 129 6.49 0.67 -11.36
C ASN A 129 5.34 0.71 -10.33
N PRO A 130 5.58 1.26 -9.13
CA PRO A 130 4.50 1.64 -8.23
C PRO A 130 3.72 2.83 -8.80
N THR A 131 2.42 2.86 -8.54
CA THR A 131 1.60 4.05 -8.75
C THR A 131 1.95 5.13 -7.73
N GLU A 132 1.62 6.38 -8.03
CA GLU A 132 1.86 7.48 -7.08
C GLU A 132 1.04 7.34 -5.78
N ALA A 133 -0.13 6.70 -5.84
CA ALA A 133 -0.89 6.35 -4.64
C ALA A 133 -0.17 5.32 -3.77
N GLU A 134 0.39 4.26 -4.37
CA GLU A 134 1.18 3.25 -3.65
C GLU A 134 2.43 3.87 -3.02
N LYS A 135 3.18 4.70 -3.75
CA LYS A 135 4.33 5.43 -3.20
C LYS A 135 3.92 6.28 -2.00
N THR A 136 2.85 7.06 -2.13
CA THR A 136 2.35 7.92 -1.05
C THR A 136 1.95 7.11 0.18
N TRP A 137 1.29 5.96 -0.01
CA TRP A 137 0.94 5.07 1.08
C TRP A 137 2.19 4.56 1.83
N PHE A 138 3.20 4.06 1.11
CA PHE A 138 4.42 3.55 1.74
C PHE A 138 5.23 4.65 2.43
N ARG A 139 5.35 5.84 1.84
CA ARG A 139 5.99 6.99 2.50
C ARG A 139 5.34 7.27 3.86
N ASN A 140 4.02 7.36 3.87
CA ASN A 140 3.26 7.64 5.08
C ASN A 140 3.39 6.50 6.10
N HIS A 141 3.36 5.25 5.64
CA HIS A 141 3.48 4.08 6.51
C HIS A 141 4.86 3.98 7.17
N ILE A 142 5.93 4.17 6.40
CA ILE A 142 7.33 4.18 6.90
C ILE A 142 7.55 5.35 7.86
N ALA A 143 7.01 6.53 7.55
CA ALA A 143 7.15 7.70 8.42
C ALA A 143 6.35 7.58 9.74
N ALA A 144 5.23 6.85 9.73
CA ALA A 144 4.34 6.73 10.88
C ALA A 144 4.83 5.74 11.95
N ASP A 145 5.62 4.71 11.57
CA ASP A 145 6.09 3.69 12.49
C ASP A 145 7.58 3.35 12.27
N PRO A 146 8.47 3.69 13.22
CA PRO A 146 9.91 3.40 13.09
C PRO A 146 10.24 1.90 13.13
N ASN A 147 9.28 1.02 13.46
CA ASN A 147 9.48 -0.42 13.45
C ASN A 147 9.25 -1.04 12.06
N VAL A 148 8.82 -0.25 11.08
CA VAL A 148 8.73 -0.69 9.68
C VAL A 148 10.14 -0.80 9.13
N THR A 149 10.63 -2.03 9.00
CA THR A 149 11.96 -2.32 8.45
C THR A 149 11.88 -2.73 6.98
N PRO A 150 12.99 -2.63 6.23
CA PRO A 150 13.07 -3.20 4.88
C PRO A 150 12.70 -4.69 4.85
N GLU A 151 13.06 -5.45 5.88
CA GLU A 151 12.73 -6.88 6.01
C GLU A 151 11.23 -7.10 6.06
N LEU A 152 10.52 -6.32 6.89
CA LEU A 152 9.06 -6.41 6.99
C LEU A 152 8.40 -6.09 5.64
N ILE A 153 8.90 -5.09 4.93
CA ILE A 153 8.38 -4.72 3.60
C ILE A 153 8.67 -5.84 2.59
N TYR A 154 9.88 -6.37 2.53
CA TYR A 154 10.18 -7.48 1.60
C TYR A 154 9.36 -8.72 1.92
N PHE A 155 9.13 -8.99 3.21
CA PHE A 155 8.29 -10.09 3.65
C PHE A 155 6.84 -9.93 3.16
N SER A 156 6.28 -8.72 3.25
CA SER A 156 4.91 -8.45 2.77
C SER A 156 4.79 -8.56 1.25
N PHE A 157 5.79 -8.09 0.50
CA PHE A 157 5.83 -8.25 -0.96
C PHE A 157 5.98 -9.70 -1.39
N ALA A 158 6.79 -10.49 -0.68
CA ALA A 158 6.94 -11.91 -0.97
C ALA A 158 5.66 -12.74 -0.69
N LEU A 159 4.72 -12.20 0.10
CA LEU A 159 3.45 -12.85 0.44
C LEU A 159 2.24 -12.31 -0.31
N CYS A 160 2.32 -11.12 -0.90
CA CYS A 160 1.16 -10.50 -1.53
C CYS A 160 0.64 -11.36 -2.69
N GLU A 161 -0.67 -11.26 -2.96
CA GLU A 161 -1.29 -12.03 -4.04
C GLU A 161 -0.65 -11.72 -5.38
N GLU A 162 -0.36 -10.46 -5.68
CA GLU A 162 0.29 -10.06 -6.93
C GLU A 162 1.63 -10.78 -7.16
N TYR A 163 2.38 -11.08 -6.09
CA TYR A 163 3.62 -11.83 -6.18
C TYR A 163 3.41 -13.31 -6.55
N GLN A 164 2.24 -13.88 -6.26
CA GLN A 164 1.90 -15.27 -6.58
C GLN A 164 1.54 -15.49 -8.05
N PHE A 165 1.34 -14.44 -8.84
CA PHE A 165 0.88 -14.53 -10.23
C PHE A 165 1.89 -13.97 -11.25
N TYR A 166 1.95 -14.56 -12.44
CA TYR A 166 2.62 -14.02 -13.62
C TYR A 166 1.65 -13.24 -14.47
#